data_AF-A0A660WLX8-F1
#
_entry.id   AF-A0A660WLX8-F1
#
_cell.length_a   1.000
_cell.length_b   1.000
_cell.length_c   1.000
_cell.angle_alpha   90.00
_cell.angle_beta   90.00
_cell.angle_gamma   90.00
#
_symmetry.space_group_name_H-M   'P 1'
#
loop_
_entity.id
_entity.type
_entity.pdbx_description
1 polymer ?
#
loop_
_entity_poly.entity_id
_entity_poly.type
_entity_poly.pdbx_seq_one_letter_code
_entity_poly.pdbx_strand_id
1 'polypeptide(L)'
;LCGFDFLNVGIKLTPEKISSFKRWESYKYKRDVLCPEIIPLMILLSDLELPELDRISQILELARVQRSLLKKYVRLDKEKTLSLLSKKLSVSKIYDRLNNLDFEIVVCLHLLAKGQARRNLDIYLKKLVGLRLEVTGEDIKNLGIAQGPQIGQLLERLKKARLEGRIETREDEIRYIKKLGDVDRVSRS
;
A
#
# COMPACT_ATOMS: atom_id res chain seq x y z
N LEU A 1 -40.48 4.59 -13.42
CA LEU A 1 -39.01 4.75 -13.48
C LEU A 1 -38.39 3.43 -13.98
N CYS A 2 -38.56 3.09 -15.26
CA CYS A 2 -38.02 1.85 -15.87
C CYS A 2 -36.59 2.01 -16.39
N GLY A 3 -35.77 2.81 -15.70
CA GLY A 3 -34.46 3.24 -16.19
C GLY A 3 -33.27 2.57 -15.51
N PHE A 4 -33.48 1.77 -14.46
CA PHE A 4 -32.40 1.20 -13.64
C PHE A 4 -32.54 -0.30 -13.40
N ASP A 5 -33.43 -0.99 -14.13
CA ASP A 5 -33.63 -2.44 -13.97
C ASP A 5 -32.36 -3.25 -14.31
N PHE A 6 -31.42 -2.68 -15.07
CA PHE A 6 -30.09 -3.27 -15.30
C PHE A 6 -29.21 -3.31 -14.04
N LEU A 7 -29.47 -2.41 -13.08
CA LEU A 7 -28.90 -2.36 -11.73
C LEU A 7 -29.70 -3.20 -10.73
N ASN A 8 -30.52 -4.17 -11.17
CA ASN A 8 -31.08 -5.21 -10.29
C ASN A 8 -29.95 -6.12 -9.77
N VAL A 9 -29.07 -5.51 -9.00
CA VAL A 9 -27.81 -5.96 -8.48
C VAL A 9 -27.98 -5.84 -6.98
N GLY A 10 -27.53 -6.84 -6.22
CA GLY A 10 -27.60 -6.86 -4.76
C GLY A 10 -26.79 -5.77 -4.03
N ILE A 11 -26.53 -4.62 -4.66
CA ILE A 11 -25.83 -3.48 -4.08
C ILE A 11 -26.67 -2.96 -2.91
N LYS A 12 -26.19 -3.24 -1.70
CA LYS A 12 -26.76 -2.68 -0.48
C LYS A 12 -25.97 -1.43 -0.10
N LEU A 13 -26.67 -0.32 0.10
CA LEU A 13 -26.08 0.90 0.65
C LEU A 13 -26.08 0.83 2.18
N THR A 14 -25.11 0.10 2.73
CA THR A 14 -25.00 -0.09 4.18
C THR A 14 -24.55 1.21 4.89
N PRO A 15 -24.84 1.37 6.20
CA PRO A 15 -24.32 2.50 6.98
C PRO A 15 -22.79 2.63 6.93
N GLU A 16 -22.06 1.51 6.81
CA GLU A 16 -20.61 1.51 6.66
C GLU A 16 -20.16 2.10 5.32
N LYS A 17 -20.82 1.75 4.22
CA LYS A 17 -20.56 2.38 2.91
C LYS A 17 -20.85 3.86 2.95
N ILE A 18 -21.98 4.27 3.53
CA ILE A 18 -22.32 5.69 3.70
C ILE A 18 -21.24 6.42 4.53
N SER A 19 -20.77 5.82 5.62
CA SER A 19 -19.66 6.38 6.41
C SER A 19 -18.38 6.50 5.58
N SER A 20 -18.06 5.51 4.76
CA SER A 20 -16.89 5.51 3.88
C SER A 20 -16.98 6.58 2.80
N PHE A 21 -18.16 6.80 2.21
CA PHE A 21 -18.40 7.90 1.28
C PHE A 21 -18.17 9.27 1.94
N LYS A 22 -18.76 9.51 3.11
CA LYS A 22 -18.56 10.77 3.86
C LYS A 22 -17.08 11.01 4.20
N ARG A 23 -16.36 9.95 4.59
CA ARG A 23 -14.91 10.00 4.85
C ARG A 23 -14.10 10.28 3.57
N TRP A 24 -14.57 9.81 2.42
CA TRP A 24 -13.93 10.05 1.13
C TRP A 24 -14.08 11.51 0.66
N GLU A 25 -15.24 12.12 0.86
CA GLU A 25 -15.51 13.52 0.47
C GLU A 25 -14.48 14.50 1.05
N SER A 26 -14.07 14.27 2.29
CA SER A 26 -13.10 15.09 3.03
C SER A 26 -11.73 14.42 3.20
N TYR A 27 -11.40 13.45 2.33
CA TYR A 27 -10.21 12.62 2.51
C TYR A 27 -8.89 13.37 2.33
N LYS A 28 -8.05 13.36 3.36
CA LYS A 28 -6.80 14.11 3.42
C LYS A 28 -5.73 13.73 2.39
N TYR A 29 -5.71 12.48 1.89
CA TYR A 29 -4.72 12.02 0.88
C TYR A 29 -5.30 11.96 -0.53
N LYS A 30 -6.41 12.65 -0.80
CA LYS A 30 -7.12 12.57 -2.08
C LYS A 30 -6.25 13.00 -3.26
N ARG A 31 -5.31 13.93 -3.05
CA ARG A 31 -4.36 14.43 -4.06
C ARG A 31 -3.31 13.40 -4.48
N ASP A 32 -3.04 12.41 -3.62
CA ASP A 32 -2.03 11.38 -3.87
C ASP A 32 -2.62 10.15 -4.59
N VAL A 33 -3.95 10.10 -4.75
CA VAL A 33 -4.64 9.01 -5.44
C VAL A 33 -4.53 9.22 -6.94
N LEU A 34 -4.04 8.21 -7.67
CA LEU A 34 -3.86 8.30 -9.12
C LEU A 34 -5.21 8.27 -9.86
N CYS A 35 -6.15 7.47 -9.35
CA CYS A 35 -7.51 7.34 -9.90
C CYS A 35 -8.58 7.65 -8.85
N PRO A 36 -8.76 8.91 -8.40
CA PRO A 36 -9.68 9.23 -7.30
C PRO A 36 -11.14 8.86 -7.60
N GLU A 37 -11.55 8.85 -8.86
CA GLU A 37 -12.90 8.50 -9.31
C GLU A 37 -13.24 7.02 -9.09
N ILE A 38 -12.23 6.14 -8.92
CA ILE A 38 -12.45 4.71 -8.70
C ILE A 38 -12.84 4.40 -7.25
N ILE A 39 -12.46 5.24 -6.29
CA ILE A 39 -12.69 5.00 -4.86
C ILE A 39 -14.20 4.87 -4.54
N PRO A 40 -15.09 5.76 -5.02
CA PRO A 40 -16.53 5.58 -4.87
C PRO A 40 -17.05 4.25 -5.43
N LEU A 41 -16.54 3.81 -6.58
CA LEU A 41 -16.94 2.54 -7.19
C LEU A 41 -16.44 1.33 -6.39
N MET A 42 -15.22 1.40 -5.85
CA MET A 42 -14.69 0.35 -4.96
C MET A 42 -15.56 0.20 -3.71
N ILE A 43 -16.02 1.32 -3.11
CA ILE A 43 -16.94 1.30 -1.96
C ILE A 43 -18.31 0.75 -2.37
N LEU A 44 -18.87 1.21 -3.48
CA LEU A 44 -20.22 0.85 -3.91
C LEU A 44 -20.32 -0.64 -4.26
N LEU A 45 -19.36 -1.13 -5.03
CA LEU A 45 -19.37 -2.46 -5.66
C LEU A 45 -18.64 -3.52 -4.81
N SER A 46 -18.31 -3.22 -3.56
CA SER A 46 -17.52 -4.10 -2.68
C SER A 46 -18.14 -5.45 -2.37
N ASP A 47 -19.47 -5.54 -2.47
CA ASP A 47 -20.26 -6.71 -2.04
C ASP A 47 -20.66 -7.61 -3.22
N LEU A 48 -20.23 -7.24 -4.43
CA LEU A 48 -20.59 -7.97 -5.63
C LEU A 48 -19.70 -9.18 -5.83
N GLU A 49 -20.30 -10.23 -6.38
CA GLU A 49 -19.51 -11.35 -6.89
C GLU A 49 -18.80 -10.96 -8.19
N LEU A 50 -17.71 -11.67 -8.52
CA LEU A 50 -16.90 -11.34 -9.70
C LEU A 50 -17.68 -11.33 -11.02
N PRO A 51 -18.63 -12.26 -11.29
CA PRO A 51 -19.42 -12.21 -12.51
C PRO A 51 -20.30 -10.96 -12.62
N GLU A 52 -20.91 -10.53 -11.50
CA GLU A 52 -21.73 -9.32 -11.46
C GLU A 52 -20.87 -8.07 -11.63
N LEU A 53 -19.72 -8.03 -10.94
CA LEU A 53 -18.75 -6.96 -11.07
C LEU A 53 -18.27 -6.82 -12.52
N ASP A 54 -18.01 -7.93 -13.21
CA ASP A 54 -17.59 -7.95 -14.61
C ASP A 54 -18.66 -7.35 -15.52
N ARG A 55 -19.92 -7.78 -15.36
CA ARG A 55 -21.06 -7.23 -16.10
C ARG A 55 -21.20 -5.72 -15.91
N ILE A 56 -21.18 -5.25 -14.66
CA ILE A 56 -21.31 -3.82 -14.34
C ILE A 56 -20.11 -3.02 -14.85
N SER A 57 -18.90 -3.57 -14.75
CA SER A 57 -17.68 -2.93 -15.24
C SER A 57 -17.65 -2.78 -16.77
N GLN A 58 -18.43 -3.58 -17.50
CA GLN A 58 -18.65 -3.42 -18.94
C GLN A 58 -19.69 -2.35 -19.24
N ILE A 59 -20.83 -2.37 -18.52
CA ILE A 59 -21.89 -1.36 -18.66
C ILE A 59 -21.37 0.06 -18.36
N LEU A 60 -20.51 0.19 -17.35
CA LEU A 60 -19.87 1.45 -16.98
C LEU A 60 -18.64 1.78 -17.84
N GLU A 61 -18.31 0.95 -18.84
CA GLU A 61 -17.20 1.14 -19.77
C GLU A 61 -15.83 1.39 -19.09
N LEU A 62 -15.61 0.79 -17.91
CA LEU A 62 -14.41 1.08 -17.10
C LEU A 62 -13.11 0.69 -17.82
N ALA A 63 -12.06 1.48 -17.66
CA ALA A 63 -10.75 1.16 -18.22
C ALA A 63 -10.18 -0.15 -17.65
N ARG A 64 -9.32 -0.84 -18.41
CA ARG A 64 -8.70 -2.12 -17.99
C ARG A 64 -8.06 -2.03 -16.59
N VAL A 65 -7.37 -0.92 -16.30
CA VAL A 65 -6.73 -0.66 -14.99
C VAL A 65 -7.76 -0.58 -13.87
N GLN A 66 -8.86 0.17 -14.08
CA GLN A 66 -9.97 0.30 -13.12
C GLN A 66 -10.64 -1.05 -12.84
N ARG A 67 -10.91 -1.84 -13.89
CA ARG A 67 -11.46 -3.21 -13.76
C ARG A 67 -10.54 -4.11 -12.95
N SER A 68 -9.24 -4.07 -13.23
CA SER A 68 -8.24 -4.84 -12.49
C SER A 68 -8.21 -4.46 -11.01
N LEU A 69 -8.27 -3.16 -10.71
CA LEU A 69 -8.24 -2.65 -9.34
C LEU A 69 -9.49 -3.06 -8.56
N LEU A 70 -10.67 -2.92 -9.15
CA LEU A 70 -11.94 -3.37 -8.57
C LEU A 70 -11.92 -4.87 -8.26
N LYS A 71 -11.46 -5.71 -9.20
CA LYS A 71 -11.34 -7.16 -8.98
C LYS A 71 -10.39 -7.49 -7.84
N LYS A 72 -9.22 -6.85 -7.78
CA LYS A 72 -8.27 -7.02 -6.67
C LYS A 72 -8.92 -6.65 -5.33
N TYR A 73 -9.63 -5.53 -5.30
CA TYR A 73 -10.32 -5.08 -4.10
C TYR A 73 -11.44 -6.01 -3.65
N VAL A 74 -12.30 -6.47 -4.57
CA VAL A 74 -13.38 -7.42 -4.26
C VAL A 74 -12.80 -8.74 -3.73
N ARG A 75 -11.73 -9.26 -4.35
CA ARG A 75 -11.05 -10.50 -3.90
C ARG A 75 -10.30 -10.36 -2.57
N LEU A 76 -9.95 -9.14 -2.16
CA LEU A 76 -9.22 -8.92 -0.92
C LEU A 76 -10.10 -9.27 0.28
N ASP A 77 -9.58 -10.12 1.16
CA ASP A 77 -10.13 -10.35 2.49
C ASP A 77 -9.83 -9.12 3.38
N LYS A 78 -10.76 -8.15 3.37
CA LYS A 78 -10.59 -6.88 4.09
C LYS A 78 -10.54 -7.11 5.60
N GLU A 79 -11.38 -8.00 6.13
CA GLU A 79 -11.44 -8.29 7.56
C GLU A 79 -10.12 -8.87 8.07
N LYS A 80 -9.58 -9.88 7.39
CA LYS A 80 -8.27 -10.45 7.73
C LYS A 80 -7.15 -9.44 7.58
N THR A 81 -7.19 -8.63 6.51
CA THR A 81 -6.17 -7.59 6.29
C THR A 81 -6.18 -6.55 7.41
N LEU A 82 -7.36 -6.08 7.81
CA LEU A 82 -7.53 -5.12 8.90
C LEU A 82 -7.23 -5.74 10.27
N SER A 83 -7.58 -7.01 10.50
CA SER A 83 -7.28 -7.70 11.75
C SER A 83 -5.78 -7.89 11.96
N LEU A 84 -5.03 -8.16 10.89
CA LEU A 84 -3.57 -8.18 10.92
C LEU A 84 -3.03 -6.81 11.37
N LEU A 85 -3.63 -5.71 10.92
CA LEU A 85 -3.20 -4.35 11.27
C LEU A 85 -3.75 -3.86 12.63
N SER A 86 -4.56 -4.64 13.33
CA SER A 86 -5.26 -4.21 14.55
C SER A 86 -4.39 -4.04 15.79
N LYS A 87 -3.13 -4.51 15.77
CA LYS A 87 -2.15 -4.31 16.87
C LYS A 87 -1.17 -3.20 16.52
N LYS A 88 -0.50 -2.63 17.51
CA LYS A 88 0.61 -1.68 17.26
C LYS A 88 1.75 -2.43 16.57
N LEU A 89 2.11 -2.00 15.36
CA LEU A 89 3.16 -2.64 14.55
C LEU A 89 4.38 -1.74 14.45
N SER A 90 5.55 -2.34 14.18
CA SER A 90 6.73 -1.60 13.75
C SER A 90 6.54 -1.11 12.31
N VAL A 91 7.27 -0.05 11.94
CA VAL A 91 7.18 0.57 10.62
C VAL A 91 7.50 -0.43 9.50
N SER A 92 8.52 -1.28 9.68
CA SER A 92 8.84 -2.37 8.74
C SER A 92 7.67 -3.31 8.55
N LYS A 93 7.04 -3.78 9.64
CA LYS A 93 5.88 -4.70 9.54
C LYS A 93 4.69 -4.05 8.85
N ILE A 94 4.51 -2.73 9.00
CA ILE A 94 3.47 -1.99 8.28
C ILE A 94 3.80 -1.98 6.78
N TYR A 95 5.03 -1.62 6.41
CA TYR A 95 5.48 -1.62 5.02
C TYR A 95 5.36 -2.99 4.36
N ASP A 96 5.88 -4.04 4.98
CA ASP A 96 5.89 -5.39 4.43
C ASP A 96 4.47 -5.91 4.13
N ARG A 97 3.48 -5.47 4.92
CA ARG A 97 2.07 -5.87 4.76
C ARG A 97 1.31 -5.07 3.71
N LEU A 98 1.74 -3.85 3.41
CA LEU A 98 0.97 -2.92 2.58
C LEU A 98 1.64 -2.58 1.25
N ASN A 99 2.97 -2.72 1.13
CA ASN A 99 3.76 -2.39 -0.05
C ASN A 99 3.31 -3.11 -1.34
N ASN A 100 2.74 -4.31 -1.22
CA ASN A 100 2.27 -5.08 -2.36
C ASN A 100 0.82 -4.77 -2.77
N LEU A 101 0.13 -3.88 -2.04
CA LEU A 101 -1.22 -3.45 -2.38
C LEU A 101 -1.16 -2.16 -3.20
N ASP A 102 -2.09 -2.04 -4.15
CA ASP A 102 -2.28 -0.79 -4.88
C ASP A 102 -2.69 0.33 -3.90
N PHE A 103 -2.24 1.56 -4.17
CA PHE A 103 -2.45 2.69 -3.28
C PHE A 103 -3.94 2.94 -2.99
N GLU A 104 -4.79 2.84 -4.01
CA GLU A 104 -6.25 2.97 -3.92
C GLU A 104 -6.88 1.91 -3.00
N ILE A 105 -6.33 0.69 -2.99
CA ILE A 105 -6.78 -0.38 -2.08
C ILE A 105 -6.43 0.00 -0.64
N VAL A 106 -5.21 0.48 -0.39
CA VAL A 106 -4.80 0.95 0.94
C VAL A 106 -5.67 2.11 1.41
N VAL A 107 -6.02 3.03 0.51
CA VAL A 107 -6.96 4.14 0.79
C VAL A 107 -8.32 3.60 1.20
N CYS A 108 -8.90 2.64 0.45
CA CYS A 108 -10.18 2.03 0.80
C CYS A 108 -10.13 1.30 2.15
N LEU A 109 -9.06 0.54 2.42
CA LEU A 109 -8.85 -0.08 3.75
C LEU A 109 -8.80 0.99 4.85
N HIS A 110 -8.15 2.13 4.61
CA HIS A 110 -8.10 3.23 5.58
C HIS A 110 -9.46 3.91 5.78
N LEU A 111 -10.31 3.98 4.75
CA LEU A 111 -11.68 4.46 4.86
C LEU A 111 -12.53 3.55 5.74
N LEU A 112 -12.35 2.23 5.66
CA LEU A 112 -13.06 1.24 6.48
C LEU A 112 -12.49 1.17 7.91
N ALA A 113 -11.17 1.24 8.04
CA ALA A 113 -10.47 0.97 9.30
C ALA A 113 -10.86 1.90 10.45
N LYS A 114 -10.86 1.33 11.65
CA LYS A 114 -11.02 2.01 12.94
C LYS A 114 -9.84 1.66 13.87
N GLY A 115 -9.73 2.38 14.98
CA GLY A 115 -8.76 2.10 16.04
C GLY A 115 -7.31 2.00 15.55
N GLN A 116 -6.59 0.99 16.00
CA GLN A 116 -5.16 0.83 15.73
C GLN A 116 -4.84 0.48 14.26
N ALA A 117 -5.71 -0.28 13.58
CA ALA A 117 -5.56 -0.55 12.15
C ALA A 117 -5.53 0.74 11.34
N ARG A 118 -6.44 1.67 11.65
CA ARG A 118 -6.48 3.00 11.03
C ARG A 118 -5.18 3.78 11.26
N ARG A 119 -4.65 3.77 12.49
CA ARG A 119 -3.38 4.45 12.83
C ARG A 119 -2.19 3.87 12.04
N ASN A 120 -2.12 2.56 11.88
CA ASN A 120 -1.05 1.92 11.11
C ASN A 120 -1.15 2.25 9.62
N LEU A 121 -2.37 2.26 9.06
CA LEU A 121 -2.62 2.70 7.68
C LEU A 121 -2.24 4.17 7.48
N ASP A 122 -2.54 5.02 8.46
CA ASP A 122 -2.13 6.43 8.45
C ASP A 122 -0.61 6.60 8.44
N ILE A 123 0.14 5.76 9.17
CA ILE A 123 1.62 5.76 9.11
C ILE A 123 2.08 5.42 7.70
N TYR A 124 1.51 4.38 7.09
CA TYR A 124 1.87 3.97 5.75
C TYR A 124 1.61 5.08 4.73
N LEU A 125 0.37 5.58 4.69
CA LEU A 125 -0.06 6.59 3.73
C LEU A 125 0.72 7.91 3.84
N LYS A 126 1.14 8.30 5.05
CA LYS A 126 1.91 9.55 5.25
C LYS A 126 3.40 9.41 4.96
N LYS A 127 3.99 8.25 5.24
CA LYS A 127 5.45 8.16 5.41
C LYS A 127 6.12 7.09 4.56
N LEU A 128 5.39 6.07 4.11
CA LEU A 128 5.99 4.85 3.55
C LEU A 128 5.64 4.63 2.08
N VAL A 129 4.65 5.35 1.56
CA VAL A 129 4.27 5.32 0.15
C VAL A 129 5.45 5.81 -0.69
N GLY A 130 5.82 5.02 -1.71
CA GLY A 130 6.92 5.37 -2.61
C GLY A 130 8.32 5.23 -2.01
N LEU A 131 8.47 4.77 -0.76
CA LEU A 131 9.78 4.56 -0.15
C LEU A 131 10.53 3.46 -0.90
N ARG A 132 11.64 3.83 -1.52
CA ARG A 132 12.58 2.97 -2.23
C ARG A 132 14.00 3.34 -1.81
N LEU A 133 14.90 2.37 -1.89
CA LEU A 133 16.33 2.67 -1.82
C LEU A 133 16.75 3.36 -3.12
N GLU A 134 17.57 4.40 -3.00
CA GLU A 134 18.20 5.04 -4.17
C GLU A 134 19.49 4.33 -4.54
N VAL A 135 20.17 3.73 -3.57
CA VAL A 135 21.33 2.88 -3.75
C VAL A 135 20.92 1.48 -4.18
N THR A 136 21.50 1.02 -5.27
CA THR A 136 21.30 -0.31 -5.84
C THR A 136 22.39 -1.29 -5.37
N GLY A 137 22.20 -2.58 -5.66
CA GLY A 137 23.27 -3.57 -5.44
C GLY A 137 24.52 -3.28 -6.27
N GLU A 138 24.38 -2.65 -7.43
CA GLU A 138 25.51 -2.27 -8.28
C GLU A 138 26.30 -1.10 -7.69
N ASP A 139 25.62 -0.10 -7.16
CA ASP A 139 26.25 0.99 -6.41
C ASP A 139 27.07 0.46 -5.22
N ILE A 140 26.56 -0.56 -4.50
CA ILE A 140 27.27 -1.20 -3.38
C ILE A 140 28.55 -1.89 -3.87
N LYS A 141 28.53 -2.56 -5.03
CA LYS A 141 29.74 -3.14 -5.63
C LYS A 141 30.76 -2.06 -5.98
N ASN A 142 30.32 -0.96 -6.58
CA ASN A 142 31.16 0.17 -6.95
C ASN A 142 31.81 0.86 -5.75
N LEU A 143 31.25 0.68 -4.54
CA LEU A 143 31.85 1.10 -3.27
C LEU A 143 32.93 0.13 -2.75
N GLY A 144 33.31 -0.89 -3.52
CA GLY A 144 34.38 -1.84 -3.19
C GLY A 144 33.94 -3.00 -2.28
N ILE A 145 32.64 -3.27 -2.20
CA ILE A 145 32.10 -4.41 -1.44
C ILE A 145 31.99 -5.61 -2.37
N ALA A 146 32.64 -6.71 -1.99
CA ALA A 146 32.67 -7.93 -2.80
C ALA A 146 31.25 -8.45 -3.07
N GLN A 147 31.04 -9.03 -4.25
CA GLN A 147 29.78 -9.65 -4.61
C GLN A 147 29.51 -10.87 -3.71
N GLY A 148 28.26 -11.00 -3.26
CA GLY A 148 27.85 -12.12 -2.41
C GLY A 148 26.67 -11.78 -1.49
N PRO A 149 26.28 -12.71 -0.58
CA PRO A 149 25.15 -12.54 0.34
C PRO A 149 25.22 -11.26 1.18
N GLN A 150 26.42 -10.72 1.45
CA GLN A 150 26.59 -9.47 2.17
C GLN A 150 25.90 -8.26 1.51
N ILE A 151 25.80 -8.22 0.17
CA ILE A 151 25.10 -7.13 -0.53
C ILE A 151 23.61 -7.14 -0.16
N GLY A 152 22.99 -8.32 -0.17
CA GLY A 152 21.59 -8.47 0.24
C GLY A 152 21.37 -8.06 1.71
N GLN A 153 22.28 -8.47 2.60
CA GLN A 153 22.22 -8.08 4.02
C GLN A 153 22.34 -6.57 4.21
N LEU A 154 23.20 -5.90 3.44
CA LEU A 154 23.36 -4.44 3.46
C LEU A 154 22.11 -3.73 2.94
N LEU A 155 21.54 -4.19 1.82
CA LEU A 155 20.30 -3.64 1.28
C LEU A 155 19.14 -3.79 2.26
N GLU A 156 19.02 -4.92 2.96
CA GLU A 156 18.00 -5.11 4.00
C GLU A 156 18.22 -4.17 5.20
N ARG A 157 19.47 -4.01 5.65
CA ARG A 157 19.81 -3.06 6.74
C ARG A 157 19.53 -1.61 6.33
N LEU A 158 19.83 -1.22 5.09
CA LEU A 158 19.50 0.08 4.53
C LEU A 158 18.00 0.30 4.48
N LYS A 159 17.26 -0.66 3.90
CA LYS A 159 15.80 -0.59 3.79
C LYS A 159 15.17 -0.40 5.16
N LYS A 160 15.62 -1.13 6.18
CA LYS A 160 15.18 -0.97 7.56
C LYS A 160 15.49 0.42 8.12
N ALA A 161 16.72 0.91 7.92
CA ALA A 161 17.10 2.25 8.39
C ALA A 161 16.29 3.35 7.71
N ARG A 162 15.98 3.21 6.40
CA ARG A 162 15.14 4.16 5.66
C ARG A 162 13.69 4.12 6.14
N LEU A 163 13.15 2.92 6.34
CA LEU A 163 11.81 2.73 6.94
C LEU A 163 11.70 3.33 8.35
N GLU A 164 12.77 3.30 9.12
CA GLU A 164 12.82 3.90 10.46
C GLU A 164 13.08 5.42 10.44
N GLY A 165 13.25 6.03 9.27
CA GLY A 165 13.53 7.46 9.10
C GLY A 165 14.93 7.88 9.59
N ARG A 166 15.88 6.93 9.66
CA ARG A 166 17.27 7.23 10.06
C ARG A 166 18.12 7.72 8.90
N ILE A 167 17.71 7.40 7.68
CA ILE A 167 18.35 7.79 6.43
C ILE A 167 17.24 8.20 5.47
N GLU A 168 17.42 9.33 4.78
CA GLU A 168 16.39 9.89 3.90
C GLU A 168 16.92 10.11 2.49
N THR A 169 18.23 10.32 2.35
CA THR A 169 18.90 10.68 1.09
C THR A 169 19.82 9.57 0.59
N ARG A 170 20.16 9.59 -0.71
CA ARG A 170 21.22 8.72 -1.26
C ARG A 170 22.56 8.90 -0.54
N GLU A 171 22.91 10.12 -0.15
CA GLU A 171 24.12 10.40 0.61
C GLU A 171 24.10 9.73 2.00
N ASP A 172 22.94 9.73 2.67
CA ASP A 172 22.77 8.99 3.93
C ASP A 172 22.93 7.48 3.71
N GLU A 173 22.35 6.93 2.65
CA GLU A 173 22.46 5.51 2.30
C GLU A 173 23.93 5.12 2.08
N ILE A 174 24.69 5.91 1.31
CA ILE A 174 26.11 5.67 1.06
C ILE A 174 26.91 5.76 2.37
N ARG A 175 26.66 6.78 3.21
CA ARG A 175 27.31 6.90 4.53
C ARG A 175 27.02 5.70 5.42
N TYR A 176 25.78 5.24 5.44
CA TYR A 176 25.34 4.11 6.24
C TYR A 176 26.00 2.80 5.79
N ILE A 177 26.11 2.57 4.47
CA ILE A 177 26.84 1.42 3.91
C ILE A 177 28.31 1.44 4.32
N LYS A 178 29.01 2.57 4.16
CA LYS A 178 30.43 2.69 4.53
C LYS A 178 30.65 2.36 6.01
N LYS A 179 29.79 2.89 6.89
CA LYS A 179 29.84 2.61 8.32
C LYS A 179 29.64 1.12 8.64
N LEU A 180 28.74 0.43 7.93
CA LEU A 180 28.53 -1.01 8.12
C LEU A 180 29.69 -1.86 7.55
N GLY A 181 30.24 -1.46 6.41
CA GLY A 181 31.37 -2.14 5.77
C GLY A 181 32.64 -2.12 6.62
N ASP A 182 32.89 -1.04 7.37
CA ASP A 182 34.01 -0.98 8.31
C ASP A 182 33.78 -1.87 9.55
N VAL A 183 32.56 -1.93 10.08
CA VAL A 183 32.23 -2.77 11.26
C VAL A 183 32.35 -4.27 10.94
N ASP A 184 31.94 -4.69 9.75
CA ASP A 184 32.04 -6.09 9.32
C ASP A 184 33.49 -6.52 8.96
N ARG A 185 34.38 -5.56 8.66
CA ARG A 185 35.84 -5.80 8.49
C ARG A 185 36.55 -5.99 9.84
N VAL A 186 36.20 -5.18 10.84
CA VAL A 186 36.78 -5.26 12.20
C VAL A 186 36.30 -6.50 12.98
N SER A 187 35.13 -7.05 12.66
CA SER A 187 34.59 -8.24 13.34
C SER A 187 35.10 -9.58 12.77
N ARG A 188 35.88 -9.55 11.69
CA ARG A 188 36.45 -10.74 11.00
C ARG A 188 37.99 -10.80 11.06
N SER A 189 38.61 -9.80 11.69
CA SER A 189 40.03 -9.72 12.05
C SER A 189 40.21 -10.08 13.52
#